data_AF-A0A953J4X6-F1
#
_entry.id   AF-A0A953J4X6-F1
#
_cell.length_a   1.000
_cell.length_b   1.000
_cell.length_c   1.000
_cell.angle_alpha   90.00
_cell.angle_beta   90.00
_cell.angle_gamma   90.00
#
_symmetry.space_group_name_H-M   'P 1'
#
loop_
_entity.id
_entity.type
_entity.pdbx_description
1 polymer ?
#
loop_
_entity_poly.entity_id
_entity_poly.type
_entity_poly.pdbx_seq_one_letter_code
_entity_poly.pdbx_strand_id
1 'polypeptide(L)'
;MALLSPLGVLLPVWFEAGDAWGEWGEDTLKEMLGYVPEGLRKYAGLWKAPLPDYSFGGESSPLAFQSFAYIVSGVLGVLFVGVAALLIARLLGRHGK
;
A
#
# COMPACT_ATOMS: atom_id res chain seq x y z
N MET A 1 10.07 -9.47 8.56
CA MET A 1 9.29 -8.49 7.78
C MET A 1 8.09 -7.97 8.58
N ALA A 2 7.10 -8.80 8.94
CA ALA A 2 5.89 -8.34 9.63
C ALA A 2 6.11 -7.65 11.01
N LEU A 3 7.12 -8.03 11.79
CA LEU A 3 7.43 -7.37 13.07
C LEU A 3 8.00 -5.94 12.91
N LEU A 4 8.68 -5.68 11.78
CA LEU A 4 9.31 -4.39 11.50
C LEU A 4 8.42 -3.49 10.63
N SER A 5 7.30 -4.01 10.11
CA SER A 5 6.39 -3.24 9.25
C SER A 5 5.87 -1.94 9.88
N PRO A 6 5.65 -1.82 11.20
CA PRO A 6 5.20 -0.56 11.79
C PRO A 6 6.22 0.58 11.64
N LEU A 7 7.52 0.27 11.45
CA LEU A 7 8.55 1.28 11.20
C LEU A 7 8.29 2.07 9.91
N GLY A 8 7.59 1.48 8.93
CA GLY A 8 7.22 2.15 7.69
C GLY A 8 6.29 3.35 7.89
N VAL A 9 5.48 3.35 8.96
CA VAL A 9 4.61 4.48 9.33
C VAL A 9 5.28 5.36 10.38
N LEU A 10 5.98 4.76 11.36
CA LEU A 10 6.57 5.51 12.48
C LEU A 10 7.75 6.39 12.06
N LEU A 11 8.63 5.90 11.18
CA LEU A 11 9.83 6.65 10.79
C LEU A 11 9.49 7.93 10.00
N PRO A 12 8.60 7.91 8.98
CA PRO A 12 8.21 9.14 8.29
C PRO A 12 7.59 10.17 9.23
N VAL A 13 6.75 9.74 10.17
CA VAL A 13 6.15 10.62 11.17
C VAL A 13 7.21 11.23 12.10
N TRP A 14 8.20 10.47 12.54
CA TRP A 14 9.24 10.99 13.46
C TRP A 14 10.25 11.92 12.80
N PHE A 15 10.55 11.71 11.53
CA PHE A 15 11.54 12.50 10.79
C PHE A 15 10.90 13.58 9.91
N GLU A 16 9.58 13.76 9.97
CA GLU A 16 8.81 14.58 9.04
C GLU A 16 9.17 14.27 7.58
N ALA A 17 9.45 12.99 7.31
CA ALA A 17 9.70 12.54 5.96
C ALA A 17 8.36 12.42 5.23
N GLY A 18 8.33 12.86 3.98
CA GLY A 18 7.18 12.63 3.10
C GLY A 18 7.00 11.15 2.75
N ASP A 19 6.23 10.90 1.71
CA ASP A 19 5.90 9.54 1.27
C ASP A 19 7.13 8.65 1.05
N ALA A 20 6.94 7.36 1.29
CA ALA A 20 7.97 6.36 1.04
C ALA A 20 8.42 6.38 -0.44
N TRP A 21 9.69 6.04 -0.66
CA TRP A 21 10.28 6.04 -1.99
C TRP A 21 9.53 5.07 -2.91
N GLY A 22 8.90 5.61 -3.96
CA GLY A 22 8.07 4.84 -4.91
C GLY A 22 6.57 4.81 -4.59
N GLU A 23 6.12 5.40 -3.48
CA GLU A 23 4.69 5.51 -3.13
C GLU A 23 4.11 6.91 -3.38
N TRP A 24 4.80 7.77 -4.14
CA TRP A 24 4.37 9.14 -4.40
C TRP A 24 3.09 9.24 -5.25
N GLY A 25 2.17 10.09 -4.80
CA GLY A 25 0.97 10.47 -5.54
C GLY A 25 1.18 11.60 -6.55
N GLU A 26 0.10 11.99 -7.22
CA GLU A 26 0.09 13.13 -8.15
C GLU A 26 0.52 14.44 -7.46
N ASP A 27 0.02 14.67 -6.24
CA ASP A 27 0.31 15.90 -5.47
C ASP A 27 1.78 15.97 -5.06
N THR A 28 2.33 14.87 -4.52
CA THR A 28 3.74 14.80 -4.10
C THR A 28 4.68 15.01 -5.28
N LEU A 29 4.40 14.38 -6.43
CA LEU A 29 5.22 14.59 -7.64
C LEU A 29 5.09 16.00 -8.21
N LYS A 30 3.89 16.60 -8.14
CA LYS A 30 3.70 17.99 -8.55
C LYS A 30 4.50 18.96 -7.69
N GLU A 31 4.59 18.71 -6.39
CA GLU A 31 5.41 19.51 -5.47
C GLU A 31 6.90 19.32 -5.74
N MET A 32 7.35 18.08 -5.97
CA MET A 32 8.77 17.76 -6.22
C MET A 32 9.27 18.23 -7.60
N LEU A 33 8.45 18.07 -8.65
CA LEU A 33 8.85 18.26 -10.04
C LEU A 33 8.25 19.52 -10.68
N GLY A 34 7.24 20.13 -10.07
CA GLY A 34 6.45 21.21 -10.66
C GLY A 34 5.39 20.77 -11.67
N TYR A 35 5.27 19.46 -11.95
CA TYR A 35 4.27 18.90 -12.86
C TYR A 35 3.93 17.45 -12.50
N VAL A 36 2.78 16.96 -12.99
CA VAL A 36 2.37 15.55 -12.87
C VAL A 36 2.69 14.83 -14.18
N PRO A 37 3.45 13.72 -14.15
CA PRO A 37 3.71 12.91 -15.35
C PRO A 37 2.39 12.46 -16.02
N GLU A 38 2.29 12.60 -17.34
CA GLU A 38 1.04 12.35 -18.08
C GLU A 38 0.51 10.91 -17.90
N GLY A 39 1.41 9.93 -17.88
CA GLY A 39 1.05 8.54 -17.61
C GLY A 39 0.42 8.35 -16.23
N LEU A 40 0.97 9.01 -15.20
CA LEU A 40 0.41 8.94 -13.86
C LEU A 40 -0.98 9.59 -13.83
N ARG A 41 -1.10 10.82 -14.34
CA ARG A 41 -2.37 11.55 -14.41
C ARG A 41 -3.47 10.76 -15.13
N LYS A 42 -3.11 9.99 -16.16
CA LYS A 42 -4.06 9.16 -16.90
C LYS A 42 -4.56 7.95 -16.11
N TYR A 43 -3.70 7.35 -15.28
CA TYR A 43 -3.97 6.04 -14.67
C TYR A 43 -4.20 6.07 -13.15
N ALA A 44 -3.81 7.15 -12.46
CA ALA A 44 -3.94 7.28 -11.01
C ALA A 44 -5.38 7.12 -10.51
N GLY A 45 -6.37 7.54 -11.31
CA GLY A 45 -7.79 7.42 -10.99
C GLY A 45 -8.42 6.04 -11.25
N LEU A 46 -7.70 5.08 -11.82
CA LEU A 46 -8.28 3.77 -12.22
C LEU A 46 -8.68 2.90 -11.03
N TRP A 47 -7.96 3.02 -9.92
CA TRP A 47 -8.19 2.22 -8.73
C TRP A 47 -8.16 3.12 -7.50
N LYS A 48 -9.20 2.99 -6.67
CA LYS A 48 -9.24 3.63 -5.35
C LYS A 48 -9.16 2.55 -4.29
N ALA A 49 -8.17 2.66 -3.42
CA ALA A 49 -8.02 1.73 -2.31
C ALA A 49 -9.29 1.78 -1.43
N PRO A 50 -9.81 0.62 -0.97
CA PRO A 50 -10.97 0.59 -0.07
C PRO A 50 -10.72 1.31 1.26
N LEU A 51 -9.46 1.36 1.70
CA LEU A 51 -9.02 2.05 2.91
C LEU A 51 -7.76 2.87 2.60
N PRO A 52 -7.90 4.10 2.08
CA PRO A 52 -6.76 4.98 1.82
C PRO A 52 -6.07 5.37 3.13
N ASP A 53 -4.74 5.40 3.08
CA ASP A 53 -3.86 5.80 4.19
C ASP A 53 -4.08 5.04 5.50
N TYR A 54 -4.70 3.86 5.41
CA TYR A 54 -5.05 3.02 6.56
C TYR A 54 -5.95 3.76 7.58
N SER A 55 -6.65 4.80 7.12
CA SER A 55 -7.47 5.69 7.94
C SER A 55 -8.96 5.31 7.85
N PHE A 56 -9.56 4.95 8.98
CA PHE A 56 -10.97 4.57 9.02
C PHE A 56 -11.78 5.74 9.56
N GLY A 57 -12.47 6.47 8.68
CA GLY A 57 -13.25 7.66 9.04
C GLY A 57 -12.54 9.01 8.80
N GLY A 58 -11.44 9.03 8.04
CA GLY A 58 -10.74 10.25 7.59
C GLY A 58 -9.39 10.52 8.26
N GLU A 59 -8.76 11.64 7.86
CA GLU A 59 -7.40 12.07 8.22
C GLU A 59 -7.12 12.15 9.74
N SER A 60 -8.15 12.23 10.58
CA SER A 60 -8.02 12.31 12.05
C SER A 60 -7.89 10.97 12.77
N SER A 61 -7.55 9.88 12.05
CA SER A 61 -7.40 8.55 12.67
C SER A 61 -6.14 8.49 13.55
N PRO A 62 -6.21 7.99 14.80
CA PRO A 62 -5.03 7.88 15.67
C PRO A 62 -3.92 7.03 15.05
N LEU A 63 -2.66 7.43 15.21
CA LEU A 63 -1.49 6.72 14.66
C LEU A 63 -1.43 5.23 15.02
N ALA A 64 -1.82 4.88 16.26
CA ALA A 64 -1.90 3.50 16.71
C ALA A 64 -2.89 2.67 15.87
N PHE A 65 -4.01 3.27 15.46
CA PHE A 65 -5.00 2.61 14.62
C PHE A 65 -4.51 2.48 13.17
N GLN A 66 -3.92 3.54 12.60
CA GLN A 66 -3.33 3.49 11.25
C GLN A 66 -2.27 2.38 11.17
N SER A 67 -1.40 2.30 12.19
CA SER A 67 -0.37 1.25 12.30
C SER A 67 -0.99 -0.15 12.40
N PHE A 68 -2.08 -0.30 13.15
CA PHE A 68 -2.80 -1.57 13.23
C PHE A 68 -3.44 -1.96 11.89
N ALA A 69 -4.15 -1.04 11.24
CA ALA A 69 -4.76 -1.25 9.93
C ALA A 69 -3.71 -1.57 8.84
N TYR A 70 -2.53 -0.94 8.90
CA TYR A 70 -1.37 -1.25 8.06
C TYR A 70 -0.93 -2.71 8.22
N ILE A 71 -0.73 -3.16 9.46
CA ILE A 71 -0.32 -4.55 9.75
C ILE A 71 -1.38 -5.54 9.28
N VAL A 72 -2.65 -5.30 9.59
CA VAL A 72 -3.77 -6.18 9.19
C VAL A 72 -3.86 -6.28 7.67
N SER A 73 -3.78 -5.15 6.96
CA SER A 73 -3.79 -5.13 5.49
C SER A 73 -2.63 -5.93 4.92
N GLY A 74 -1.42 -5.78 5.46
CA GLY A 74 -0.25 -6.55 5.05
C GLY A 74 -0.42 -8.06 5.26
N VAL A 75 -0.96 -8.49 6.40
CA VAL A 75 -1.22 -9.92 6.68
C VAL A 75 -2.27 -10.48 5.71
N LEU A 76 -3.38 -9.76 5.50
CA LEU A 76 -4.42 -10.16 4.56
C LEU A 76 -3.88 -10.27 3.13
N GLY A 77 -3.07 -9.31 2.69
CA GLY A 77 -2.42 -9.33 1.38
C GLY A 77 -1.52 -10.54 1.19
N VAL A 78 -0.65 -10.84 2.17
CA VAL A 78 0.23 -12.02 2.13
C VAL A 78 -0.57 -13.31 2.07
N LEU A 79 -1.61 -13.45 2.90
CA LEU A 79 -2.48 -14.62 2.88
C LEU A 79 -3.18 -14.78 1.54
N PHE A 80 -3.74 -13.69 1.01
CA PHE A 80 -4.45 -13.70 -0.27
C PHE A 80 -3.53 -14.12 -1.42
N VAL A 81 -2.35 -13.50 -1.54
CA VAL A 81 -1.37 -13.84 -2.58
C VAL A 81 -0.87 -15.28 -2.42
N GLY A 82 -0.59 -15.72 -1.18
CA GLY A 82 -0.17 -17.09 -0.91
C GLY A 82 -1.22 -18.13 -1.32
N VAL A 83 -2.49 -17.90 -0.97
CA VAL A 83 -3.61 -18.76 -1.38
C VAL A 83 -3.75 -18.76 -2.90
N ALA A 84 -3.72 -17.60 -3.55
CA ALA A 84 -3.83 -17.50 -5.00
C ALA A 84 -2.70 -18.27 -5.70
N ALA A 85 -1.45 -18.12 -5.24
CA ALA A 85 -0.30 -18.83 -5.78
C ALA A 85 -0.45 -20.36 -5.63
N LEU A 86 -0.91 -20.84 -4.47
CA LEU A 86 -1.17 -22.25 -4.23
C LEU A 86 -2.30 -22.80 -5.12
N LEU A 87 -3.37 -22.03 -5.33
CA LEU A 87 -4.47 -22.41 -6.22
C LEU A 87 -4.00 -22.51 -7.67
N ILE A 88 -3.26 -21.51 -8.15
CA ILE A 88 -2.68 -21.51 -9.51
C ILE A 88 -1.74 -22.72 -9.68
N ALA A 89 -0.84 -22.95 -8.72
CA ALA A 89 0.07 -24.10 -8.76
C ALA A 89 -0.67 -25.43 -8.81
N ARG A 90 -1.76 -25.58 -8.04
CA ARG A 90 -2.61 -26.79 -8.09
C ARG A 90 -3.35 -26.94 -9.41
N LEU A 91 -3.86 -25.86 -10.00
CA LEU A 91 -4.58 -25.93 -11.28
C LEU A 91 -3.65 -26.29 -12.44
N LEU A 92 -2.44 -25.70 -12.48
CA LEU A 92 -1.42 -26.00 -13.49
C LEU A 92 -0.84 -27.41 -13.32
N GLY A 93 -0.53 -27.82 -12.08
CA GLY A 93 -0.03 -29.17 -11.80
C GLY A 93 -1.04 -30.29 -12.10
N ARG A 94 -2.33 -29.97 -12.20
CA ARG A 94 -3.40 -30.92 -12.60
C ARG A 94 -3.55 -31.05 -14.12
N HIS A 95 -3.04 -30.12 -14.92
CA HIS A 95 -3.04 -30.18 -16.39
C HIS A 95 -1.79 -30.87 -16.97
N GLY A 96 -0.78 -31.14 -16.14
CA GLY A 96 0.45 -31.84 -16.54
C GLY A 96 0.45 -33.35 -16.30
N LYS A 97 -0.70 -33.95 -15.95
CA LYS A 97 -0.93 -35.40 -15.84
C LYS A 97 -2.07 -35.79 -16.77
#